data_AF-U1PGD4-F1
#
_entry.id   AF-U1PGD4-F1
#
_cell.length_a   1.000
_cell.length_b   1.000
_cell.length_c   1.000
_cell.angle_alpha   90.00
_cell.angle_beta   90.00
_cell.angle_gamma   90.00
#
_symmetry.space_group_name_H-M   'P 1'
#
loop_
_entity.id
_entity.type
_entity.pdbx_description
1 polymer ?
#
loop_
_entity_poly.entity_id
_entity_poly.type
_entity_poly.pdbx_seq_one_letter_code
_entity_poly.pdbx_strand_id
1 'polypeptide(L)'
;MLWPDAALWTLAIVLFVVGDWATTRYGLAQPGVVERNPLARWAIERFGVTVSLFLLKSSALLVALAGYAYASGAASTESYRLLFPVVIVLAGTVTTVRNLQVLVSHRG
;
A
#
# COMPACT_ATOMS: atom_id res chain seq x y z
N MET A 1 -10.44 -19.69 12.60
CA MET A 1 -9.14 -20.21 12.08
C MET A 1 -8.30 -18.98 11.70
N LEU A 2 -7.46 -18.48 12.61
CA LEU A 2 -6.91 -17.10 12.60
C LEU A 2 -5.59 -16.92 11.82
N TRP A 3 -4.91 -18.01 11.47
CA TRP A 3 -3.58 -18.00 10.83
C TRP A 3 -3.53 -17.45 9.41
N PRO A 4 -4.41 -17.86 8.46
CA PRO A 4 -4.33 -17.35 7.09
C PRO A 4 -4.63 -15.85 7.01
N ASP A 5 -5.55 -15.37 7.85
CA ASP A 5 -5.91 -13.96 7.95
C ASP A 5 -4.71 -13.13 8.40
N ALA A 6 -4.05 -13.56 9.48
CA ALA A 6 -2.89 -12.88 10.03
C ALA A 6 -1.75 -12.83 9.01
N ALA A 7 -1.46 -13.96 8.34
CA ALA A 7 -0.42 -14.02 7.30
C ALA A 7 -0.71 -13.07 6.14
N LEU A 8 -1.96 -13.01 5.66
CA LEU A 8 -2.36 -12.09 4.59
C LEU A 8 -2.26 -10.63 5.02
N TRP A 9 -2.66 -10.29 6.24
CA TRP A 9 -2.52 -8.93 6.78
C TRP A 9 -1.06 -8.54 6.99
N THR A 10 -0.21 -9.45 7.47
CA THR A 10 1.23 -9.22 7.56
C THR A 10 1.82 -8.96 6.17
N LEU A 11 1.47 -9.78 5.19
CA LEU A 11 1.93 -9.60 3.81
C LEU A 11 1.44 -8.27 3.21
N ALA A 12 0.18 -7.91 3.48
CA ALA A 12 -0.40 -6.64 3.08
C ALA A 12 0.41 -5.46 3.64
N ILE A 13 0.71 -5.45 4.93
CA ILE A 13 1.50 -4.40 5.57
C ILE A 13 2.91 -4.35 4.97
N VAL A 14 3.58 -5.49 4.85
CA VAL A 14 4.96 -5.57 4.34
C VAL A 14 5.03 -5.03 2.90
N LEU A 15 4.15 -5.44 2.01
CA LEU A 15 4.21 -5.04 0.61
C LEU A 15 3.63 -3.64 0.37
N PHE A 16 2.44 -3.36 0.89
CA PHE A 16 1.72 -2.13 0.57
C PHE A 16 2.22 -0.91 1.37
N VAL A 17 2.65 -1.11 2.61
CA VAL A 17 3.18 -0.03 3.44
C VAL A 17 4.69 0.02 3.34
N VAL A 18 5.38 -1.03 3.81
CA VAL A 18 6.84 -0.98 3.97
C VAL A 18 7.54 -0.94 2.62
N GLY A 19 7.21 -1.87 1.71
CA GLY A 19 7.81 -1.98 0.39
C GLY A 19 7.61 -0.73 -0.45
N ASP A 20 6.35 -0.29 -0.57
CA ASP A 20 6.00 0.94 -1.28
C ASP A 20 6.67 2.18 -0.66
N TRP A 21 6.61 2.35 0.66
CA TRP A 21 7.20 3.51 1.32
C TRP A 21 8.71 3.58 1.10
N ALA A 22 9.41 2.46 1.29
CA ALA A 22 10.85 2.39 1.12
C ALA A 22 11.25 2.70 -0.34
N THR A 23 10.55 2.10 -1.30
CA THR A 23 10.86 2.27 -2.73
C THR A 23 10.51 3.67 -3.24
N THR A 24 9.36 4.24 -2.84
CA THR A 24 8.96 5.60 -3.21
C THR A 24 9.90 6.64 -2.61
N ARG A 25 10.24 6.50 -1.31
CA ARG A 25 11.15 7.44 -0.64
C ARG A 25 12.55 7.39 -1.25
N TYR A 26 13.05 6.19 -1.55
CA TYR A 26 14.34 6.04 -2.22
C TYR A 26 14.33 6.58 -3.66
N GLY A 27 13.23 6.35 -4.41
CA GLY A 27 13.05 6.88 -5.75
C GLY A 27 13.04 8.40 -5.80
N LEU A 28 12.22 9.04 -4.96
CA LEU A 28 12.10 10.50 -4.92
C LEU A 28 13.37 11.22 -4.39
N ALA A 29 14.29 10.49 -3.75
CA ALA A 29 15.60 11.02 -3.38
C ALA A 29 16.56 11.12 -4.57
N GLN A 30 16.27 10.47 -5.71
CA GLN A 30 17.11 10.52 -6.90
C GLN A 30 16.74 11.71 -7.81
N PRO A 31 17.73 12.41 -8.40
CA PRO A 31 17.47 13.49 -9.34
C PRO A 31 16.63 13.03 -10.54
N GLY A 32 15.62 13.83 -10.91
CA GLY A 32 14.79 13.59 -12.09
C GLY A 32 13.66 12.58 -11.91
N VAL A 33 13.58 11.88 -10.76
CA VAL A 33 12.45 11.00 -10.45
C VAL A 33 11.31 11.81 -9.85
N VAL A 34 10.10 11.65 -10.40
CA VAL A 34 8.90 12.34 -9.93
C VAL A 34 7.77 11.36 -9.66
N GLU A 35 6.94 11.67 -8.66
CA GLU A 35 5.74 10.90 -8.35
C GLU A 35 4.72 11.04 -9.49
N ARG A 36 4.27 9.90 -10.05
CA ARG A 36 3.35 9.88 -11.19
C ARG A 36 1.88 9.98 -10.74
N ASN A 37 1.54 9.46 -9.57
CA ASN A 37 0.17 9.48 -9.08
C ASN A 37 -0.22 10.93 -8.70
N PRO A 38 -1.23 11.55 -9.36
CA PRO A 38 -1.57 12.95 -9.11
C PRO A 38 -1.96 13.24 -7.66
N LEU A 39 -2.66 12.31 -7.00
CA LEU A 39 -3.08 12.46 -5.61
C LEU A 39 -1.88 12.35 -4.66
N ALA A 40 -1.01 11.37 -4.89
CA ALA A 40 0.20 11.21 -4.07
C ALA A 40 1.13 12.40 -4.25
N ARG A 41 1.35 12.86 -5.50
CA ARG A 41 2.15 14.04 -5.81
C ARG A 41 1.60 15.29 -5.12
N TRP A 42 0.31 15.56 -5.24
CA TRP A 42 -0.34 16.68 -4.58
C TRP A 42 -0.15 16.64 -3.06
N ALA A 43 -0.35 15.47 -2.44
CA ALA A 43 -0.15 15.32 -1.00
C ALA A 43 1.31 15.60 -0.62
N ILE A 44 2.27 15.00 -1.35
CA ILE A 44 3.71 15.15 -1.12
C ILE A 44 4.14 16.61 -1.22
N GLU A 45 3.66 17.35 -2.23
CA GLU A 45 3.94 18.78 -2.39
C GLU A 45 3.40 19.60 -1.21
N ARG A 46 2.26 19.19 -0.63
CA ARG A 46 1.60 19.93 0.45
C ARG A 46 2.12 19.61 1.85
N PHE A 47 2.43 18.35 2.12
CA PHE A 47 2.72 17.84 3.47
C PHE A 47 4.10 17.16 3.60
N GLY A 48 4.83 17.01 2.49
CA GLY A 48 6.09 16.27 2.43
C GLY A 48 5.90 14.77 2.28
N VAL A 49 6.96 14.07 1.84
CA VAL A 49 6.92 12.64 1.47
C VAL A 49 6.43 11.76 2.63
N THR A 50 7.03 11.90 3.81
CA THR A 50 6.76 11.01 4.95
C THR A 50 5.31 11.10 5.43
N VAL A 51 4.82 12.32 5.67
CA VAL A 51 3.46 12.56 6.17
C VAL A 51 2.42 12.12 5.15
N SER A 52 2.65 12.41 3.87
CA SER A 52 1.73 12.07 2.79
C SER A 52 1.58 10.57 2.62
N LEU A 53 2.71 9.83 2.57
CA LEU A 53 2.67 8.38 2.47
C LEU A 53 2.03 7.77 3.73
N PHE A 54 2.34 8.28 4.92
CA PHE A 54 1.70 7.80 6.14
C PHE A 54 0.18 7.98 6.10
N LEU A 55 -0.31 9.16 5.73
CA LEU A 55 -1.75 9.42 5.65
C LEU A 55 -2.43 8.55 4.59
N LEU A 56 -1.92 8.53 3.35
CA LEU A 56 -2.54 7.78 2.26
C LEU A 56 -2.58 6.27 2.55
N LYS A 57 -1.48 5.72 3.08
CA LYS A 57 -1.40 4.29 3.39
C LYS A 57 -2.27 3.92 4.59
N SER A 58 -2.25 4.74 5.64
CA SER A 58 -3.10 4.52 6.82
C SER A 58 -4.57 4.60 6.47
N SER A 59 -4.99 5.59 5.66
CA SER A 59 -6.37 5.70 5.19
C SER A 59 -6.81 4.48 4.40
N ALA A 60 -5.99 4.00 3.45
CA ALA A 60 -6.30 2.80 2.67
C ALA A 60 -6.40 1.54 3.56
N LEU A 61 -5.48 1.38 4.51
CA LEU A 61 -5.52 0.27 5.48
C LEU A 61 -6.73 0.35 6.40
N LEU A 62 -7.09 1.52 6.90
CA LEU A 62 -8.27 1.70 7.75
C LEU A 62 -9.56 1.34 7.01
N VAL A 63 -9.68 1.74 5.74
CA VAL A 63 -10.83 1.36 4.90
C VAL A 63 -10.88 -0.16 4.70
N ALA A 64 -9.74 -0.79 4.41
CA ALA A 64 -9.67 -2.24 4.25
C ALA A 64 -9.97 -2.99 5.55
N LEU A 65 -9.47 -2.52 6.69
CA LEU A 65 -9.72 -3.09 8.01
C LEU A 65 -11.19 -2.94 8.42
N ALA A 66 -11.80 -1.77 8.16
CA ALA A 66 -13.21 -1.55 8.41
C ALA A 66 -14.08 -2.49 7.56
N GLY A 67 -13.75 -2.66 6.28
CA GLY A 67 -14.43 -3.60 5.39
C GLY A 67 -14.26 -5.07 5.84
N TYR A 68 -13.06 -5.45 6.26
CA TYR A 68 -12.78 -6.77 6.82
C TYR A 68 -13.56 -7.04 8.11
N ALA A 69 -13.59 -6.06 9.03
CA ALA A 69 -14.32 -6.17 10.29
C ALA A 69 -15.83 -6.30 10.05
N TYR A 70 -16.37 -5.49 9.12
CA TYR A 70 -17.77 -5.61 8.68
C TYR A 70 -18.06 -6.99 8.09
N ALA A 71 -17.22 -7.46 7.18
CA ALA A 71 -17.38 -8.77 6.54
C ALA A 71 -17.23 -9.94 7.52
N SER A 72 -16.48 -9.75 8.61
CA SER A 72 -16.33 -10.77 9.66
C SER A 72 -17.50 -10.80 10.65
N GLY A 73 -18.40 -9.81 10.60
CA GLY A 73 -19.49 -9.65 11.57
C GLY A 73 -20.77 -10.43 11.26
N ALA A 74 -20.93 -10.97 10.05
CA ALA A 74 -22.13 -11.70 9.64
C ALA A 74 -21.81 -12.91 8.75
N ALA A 75 -22.54 -14.01 8.91
CA ALA A 75 -22.32 -15.24 8.13
C ALA A 75 -22.54 -15.03 6.61
N SER A 76 -23.43 -14.11 6.23
CA SER A 76 -23.66 -13.77 4.82
C SER A 76 -22.48 -13.05 4.17
N THR A 77 -21.63 -12.39 4.97
CA THR A 77 -20.53 -11.53 4.50
C THR A 77 -19.15 -12.16 4.73
N GLU A 78 -19.07 -13.21 5.55
CA GLU A 78 -17.83 -13.86 5.94
C GLU A 78 -17.05 -14.42 4.75
N SER A 79 -17.75 -14.91 3.73
CA SER A 79 -17.15 -15.52 2.53
C SER A 79 -16.19 -14.60 1.77
N TYR A 80 -16.39 -13.28 1.85
CA TYR A 80 -15.57 -12.30 1.13
C TYR A 80 -14.66 -11.46 2.03
N ARG A 81 -14.55 -11.78 3.34
CA ARG A 81 -13.69 -11.04 4.27
C ARG A 81 -12.22 -11.02 3.84
N LEU A 82 -11.72 -12.10 3.22
CA LEU A 82 -10.32 -12.18 2.77
C LEU A 82 -10.03 -11.35 1.52
N LEU A 83 -11.07 -10.86 0.80
CA LEU A 83 -10.85 -9.97 -0.35
C LEU A 83 -10.10 -8.69 0.06
N PHE A 84 -10.36 -8.16 1.26
CA PHE A 84 -9.74 -6.93 1.73
C PHE A 84 -8.21 -7.01 1.84
N PRO A 85 -7.62 -7.92 2.65
CA PRO A 85 -6.17 -8.04 2.70
C PRO A 85 -5.57 -8.50 1.37
N VAL A 86 -6.26 -9.35 0.59
CA VAL A 86 -5.78 -9.78 -0.74
C VAL A 86 -5.64 -8.60 -1.70
N VAL A 87 -6.63 -7.71 -1.77
CA VAL A 87 -6.56 -6.51 -2.61
C VAL A 87 -5.40 -5.60 -2.20
N ILE A 88 -5.16 -5.44 -0.88
CA ILE A 88 -4.03 -4.64 -0.39
C ILE A 88 -2.69 -5.30 -0.75
N VAL A 89 -2.56 -6.63 -0.62
CA VAL A 89 -1.38 -7.38 -1.05
C VAL A 89 -1.11 -7.13 -2.54
N LEU A 90 -2.11 -7.34 -3.40
CA LEU A 90 -1.98 -7.15 -4.84
C LEU A 90 -1.59 -5.72 -5.20
N ALA A 91 -2.25 -4.73 -4.59
CA ALA A 91 -1.90 -3.33 -4.78
C ALA A 91 -0.45 -3.05 -4.37
N GLY A 92 -0.03 -3.54 -3.20
CA GLY A 92 1.33 -3.37 -2.69
C GLY A 92 2.39 -4.05 -3.55
N THR A 93 2.11 -5.24 -4.06
CA THR A 93 2.98 -5.92 -5.04
C THR A 93 3.13 -5.08 -6.30
N VAL A 94 2.02 -4.62 -6.89
CA VAL A 94 2.05 -3.85 -8.14
C VAL A 94 2.81 -2.54 -7.97
N THR A 95 2.57 -1.80 -6.89
CA THR A 95 3.27 -0.52 -6.67
C THR A 95 4.76 -0.74 -6.37
N THR A 96 5.10 -1.71 -5.53
CA THR A 96 6.50 -2.05 -5.23
C THR A 96 7.25 -2.48 -6.49
N VAL A 97 6.67 -3.35 -7.32
CA VAL A 97 7.29 -3.79 -8.58
C VAL A 97 7.50 -2.61 -9.52
N ARG A 98 6.51 -1.71 -9.67
CA ARG A 98 6.64 -0.53 -10.52
C ARG A 98 7.72 0.43 -10.02
N ASN A 99 7.78 0.66 -8.71
CA ASN A 99 8.81 1.51 -8.12
C ASN A 99 10.20 0.90 -8.33
N LEU A 100 10.34 -0.41 -8.15
CA LEU A 100 11.60 -1.12 -8.44
C LEU A 100 11.99 -1.02 -9.91
N GLN A 101 11.05 -1.15 -10.85
CA GLN A 101 11.32 -0.97 -12.27
C GLN A 101 11.87 0.43 -12.57
N VAL A 102 11.25 1.48 -12.03
CA VAL A 102 11.73 2.86 -12.16
C VAL A 102 13.15 2.99 -11.62
N LEU A 103 13.40 2.44 -10.43
CA LEU A 103 14.71 2.48 -9.77
C LEU A 103 15.80 1.75 -10.57
N VAL A 104 15.47 0.63 -11.20
CA VAL A 104 16.40 -0.10 -12.06
C VAL A 104 16.67 0.67 -13.35
N SER A 105 15.63 1.23 -13.98
CA SER A 105 15.79 2.01 -15.22
C SER A 105 16.51 3.35 -15.03
N HIS A 106 16.43 3.97 -13.86
CA HIS A 106 17.10 5.25 -13.57
C HIS A 106 18.57 5.11 -13.17
N ARG A 107 19.04 3.90 -12.87
CA ARG A 107 20.45 3.62 -12.58
C ARG A 107 21.29 3.37 -13.85
N GLY A 108 20.65 3.22 -15.00
CA GLY A 108 21.28 2.99 -16.31
C GLY A 108 21.53 4.26 -17.10
#